data_AF-A0A7C5P0L2-F1
#
_entry.id   AF-A0A7C5P0L2-F1
#
_cell.length_a   1.000
_cell.length_b   1.000
_cell.length_c   1.000
_cell.angle_alpha   90.00
_cell.angle_beta   90.00
_cell.angle_gamma   90.00
#
_symmetry.space_group_name_H-M   'P 1'
#
loop_
_entity.id
_entity.type
_entity.pdbx_description
1 polymer ?
#
loop_
_entity_poly.entity_id
_entity_poly.type
_entity_poly.pdbx_seq_one_letter_code
_entity_poly.pdbx_strand_id
1 'polypeptide(L)'
;LEPKIVGIFEVVSEPYEDSKKIFKSPPHLNETYPLRIKIKPVKLGEVDFKPLIPKLKFITNKKKWSGHLMGRAMREISEEDYKLIENLL
;
A
#
# COMPACT_ATOMS: atom_id res chain seq x y z
N LEU A 1 -12.16 3.54 10.16
CA LEU A 1 -12.09 3.75 8.70
C LEU A 1 -12.05 2.39 8.04
N GLU A 2 -12.89 2.19 7.04
CA GLU A 2 -12.87 0.98 6.22
C GLU A 2 -11.64 1.01 5.30
N PRO A 3 -10.92 -0.12 5.12
CA PRO A 3 -9.73 -0.16 4.29
C PRO A 3 -10.08 -0.01 2.81
N LYS A 4 -9.34 0.85 2.11
CA LYS A 4 -9.52 1.13 0.69
C LYS A 4 -8.19 1.08 -0.06
N ILE A 5 -8.26 0.77 -1.35
CA ILE A 5 -7.20 1.03 -2.31
C ILE A 5 -7.52 2.37 -2.97
N VAL A 6 -6.57 3.30 -2.94
CA VAL A 6 -6.80 4.71 -3.33
C VAL A 6 -6.04 5.15 -4.60
N GLY A 7 -5.27 4.23 -5.20
CA GLY A 7 -4.55 4.51 -6.45
C GLY A 7 -3.36 3.58 -6.69
N ILE A 8 -2.80 3.71 -7.87
CA ILE A 8 -1.60 3.02 -8.36
C ILE A 8 -0.59 4.08 -8.77
N PHE A 9 0.66 3.85 -8.37
CA PHE A 9 1.78 4.74 -8.61
C PHE A 9 2.96 3.97 -9.19
N GLU A 10 3.74 4.62 -10.05
CA GLU A 10 4.97 4.10 -10.62
C GLU A 10 6.16 4.72 -9.92
N VAL A 11 7.15 3.89 -9.59
CA VAL A 11 8.43 4.31 -9.01
C VAL A 11 9.31 4.93 -10.11
N VAL A 12 9.82 6.14 -9.86
CA VAL A 12 10.61 6.91 -10.83
C VAL A 12 11.96 7.37 -10.29
N SER A 13 12.42 6.78 -9.19
CA SER A 13 13.79 6.96 -8.70
C SER A 13 14.28 5.70 -8.00
N GLU A 14 15.60 5.59 -7.91
CA GLU A 14 16.23 4.73 -6.92
C GLU A 14 15.84 5.17 -5.49
N PRO A 15 15.93 4.27 -4.50
CA PRO A 15 15.80 4.61 -3.10
C PRO A 15 16.82 5.69 -2.67
N TYR A 16 16.39 6.64 -1.86
CA TYR A 16 17.23 7.69 -1.29
C TYR A 16 16.83 8.01 0.15
N GLU A 17 17.70 8.71 0.86
CA GLU A 17 17.45 9.18 2.23
C GLU A 17 17.10 10.67 2.26
N ASP A 18 16.00 11.03 2.92
CA ASP A 18 15.60 12.42 3.16
C ASP A 18 14.73 12.50 4.44
N SER A 19 15.23 13.20 5.47
CA SER A 19 14.56 13.32 6.77
C SER A 19 13.59 14.51 6.89
N LYS A 20 13.24 15.19 5.79
CA LYS A 20 12.29 16.31 5.80
C LYS A 20 10.91 15.85 6.30
N LYS A 21 10.36 16.49 7.33
CA LYS A 21 9.09 16.09 7.97
C LYS A 21 7.86 16.45 7.11
N ILE A 22 7.50 15.56 6.18
CA ILE A 22 6.33 15.69 5.29
C ILE A 22 5.17 14.75 5.64
N PHE A 23 5.43 13.72 6.45
CA PHE A 23 4.43 12.77 6.94
C PHE A 23 4.08 13.04 8.40
N LYS A 24 2.86 12.65 8.79
CA LYS A 24 2.43 12.68 10.19
C LYS A 24 3.05 11.49 10.94
N SER A 25 3.87 11.79 11.94
CA SER A 25 4.44 10.78 12.84
C SER A 25 3.35 10.10 13.69
N PRO A 26 3.50 8.82 14.04
CA PRO A 26 2.66 8.17 15.04
C PRO A 26 2.75 8.88 16.40
N PRO A 27 1.72 8.76 17.26
CA PRO A 27 1.76 9.30 18.62
C PRO A 27 3.01 8.83 19.38
N HIS A 28 3.63 9.74 20.12
CA HIS A 28 4.82 9.47 20.96
C HIS A 28 6.10 9.08 20.20
N LEU A 29 6.12 9.19 18.87
CA LEU A 29 7.33 9.04 18.04
C LEU A 29 7.66 10.36 17.33
N ASN A 30 8.94 10.53 16.95
CA ASN A 30 9.38 11.61 16.06
C ASN A 30 9.85 11.04 14.71
N GLU A 31 9.01 10.21 14.10
CA GLU A 31 9.29 9.53 12.83
C GLU A 31 9.17 10.51 11.65
N THR A 32 10.07 10.37 10.68
CA THR A 32 10.11 11.16 9.44
C THR A 32 10.00 10.31 8.18
N TYR A 33 10.15 8.99 8.30
CA TYR A 33 10.19 8.01 7.21
C TYR A 33 11.27 8.40 6.17
N PRO A 34 12.56 8.28 6.53
CA PRO A 34 13.65 8.87 5.75
C PRO A 34 14.01 8.08 4.49
N LEU A 35 13.79 6.76 4.48
CA LEU A 35 13.99 5.93 3.30
C LEU A 35 12.83 6.10 2.32
N ARG A 36 13.10 6.72 1.18
CA ARG A 36 12.08 7.18 0.23
C ARG A 36 12.37 6.77 -1.20
N ILE A 37 11.33 6.83 -2.01
CA ILE A 37 11.36 6.74 -3.46
C ILE A 37 10.51 7.89 -4.03
N LYS A 38 10.81 8.34 -5.25
CA LYS A 38 9.92 9.23 -5.99
C LYS A 38 8.92 8.38 -6.75
N ILE A 39 7.67 8.85 -6.77
CA ILE A 39 6.58 8.19 -7.48
C ILE A 39 5.79 9.18 -8.32
N LYS A 40 5.17 8.70 -9.39
CA LYS A 40 4.17 9.44 -10.17
C LYS A 40 2.85 8.65 -10.22
N PRO A 41 1.68 9.32 -10.26
CA PRO A 41 0.40 8.64 -10.35
C PRO A 41 0.26 7.94 -11.70
N VAL A 42 -0.24 6.70 -11.68
CA VAL A 42 -0.64 5.93 -12.88
C VAL A 42 -2.16 5.90 -12.98
N LYS A 43 -2.84 5.60 -11.86
CA LYS A 43 -4.29 5.54 -11.77
C LYS A 43 -4.75 6.00 -10.39
N LEU A 44 -5.75 6.86 -10.31
CA LEU A 44 -6.33 7.35 -9.06
C LEU A 44 -7.81 6.96 -9.00
N GLY A 45 -8.29 6.58 -7.82
CA GLY A 45 -9.66 6.09 -7.63
C GLY A 45 -9.85 5.59 -6.20
N GLU A 46 -11.01 5.02 -5.90
CA GLU A 46 -11.25 4.38 -4.60
C GLU A 46 -12.00 3.06 -4.79
N VAL A 47 -11.42 1.98 -4.26
CA VAL A 47 -12.04 0.65 -4.23
C VAL A 47 -12.03 0.11 -2.81
N ASP A 48 -13.15 -0.42 -2.36
CA ASP A 48 -13.24 -1.08 -1.06
C ASP A 48 -12.36 -2.33 -1.04
N PHE A 49 -11.48 -2.45 -0.04
CA PHE A 49 -10.53 -3.56 0.04
C PHE A 49 -11.19 -4.88 0.49
N LYS A 50 -12.19 -4.79 1.38
CA LYS A 50 -12.82 -5.98 1.98
C LYS A 50 -13.42 -6.97 0.95
N PRO A 51 -14.18 -6.52 -0.07
CA PRO A 51 -14.68 -7.41 -1.12
C PRO A 51 -13.58 -8.11 -1.95
N LEU A 52 -12.35 -7.62 -1.95
CA LEU A 52 -11.23 -8.20 -2.70
C LEU A 52 -10.53 -9.33 -1.96
N ILE A 53 -10.65 -9.39 -0.62
CA ILE A 53 -9.99 -10.39 0.24
C ILE A 53 -10.12 -11.83 -0.30
N PRO A 54 -11.30 -12.32 -0.72
CA PRO A 54 -11.44 -13.69 -1.24
C PRO A 54 -10.63 -13.94 -2.51
N LYS A 55 -10.41 -12.90 -3.33
CA LYS A 55 -9.78 -12.98 -4.66
C LYS A 55 -8.26 -12.79 -4.61
N LEU A 56 -7.74 -12.05 -3.63
CA LEU A 56 -6.31 -11.71 -3.53
C LEU A 56 -5.47 -12.91 -3.07
N LYS A 57 -4.49 -13.33 -3.86
CA LYS A 57 -3.61 -14.48 -3.61
C LYS A 57 -2.70 -14.27 -2.42
N PHE A 58 -2.16 -13.06 -2.23
CA PHE A 58 -1.28 -12.80 -1.08
C PHE A 58 -1.99 -12.93 0.28
N ILE A 59 -3.33 -12.85 0.30
CA ILE A 59 -4.14 -13.12 1.49
C ILE A 59 -4.46 -14.61 1.55
N THR A 60 -3.59 -15.41 2.15
CA THR A 60 -3.79 -16.86 2.23
C THR A 60 -4.84 -17.26 3.28
N ASN A 61 -4.99 -16.48 4.36
CA ASN A 61 -6.01 -16.70 5.39
C ASN A 61 -7.12 -15.66 5.28
N LYS A 62 -8.24 -16.04 4.65
CA LYS A 62 -9.37 -15.13 4.39
C LYS A 62 -10.12 -14.70 5.65
N LYS A 63 -10.13 -15.55 6.69
CA LYS A 63 -10.82 -15.27 7.97
C LYS A 63 -10.01 -14.29 8.84
N LYS A 64 -8.67 -14.44 8.86
CA LYS A 64 -7.74 -13.58 9.61
C LYS A 64 -6.82 -12.81 8.66
N TRP A 65 -7.42 -12.08 7.72
CA TRP A 65 -6.70 -11.40 6.64
C TRP A 65 -5.87 -10.21 7.12
N SER A 66 -6.28 -9.53 8.19
CA SER A 66 -5.59 -8.33 8.72
C SER A 66 -4.14 -8.61 9.13
N GLY A 67 -3.83 -9.83 9.57
CA GLY A 67 -2.47 -10.25 9.91
C GLY A 67 -1.50 -10.26 8.72
N HIS A 68 -1.99 -10.28 7.47
CA HIS A 68 -1.15 -10.17 6.28
C HIS A 68 -0.66 -8.74 6.00
N LEU A 69 -1.31 -7.74 6.62
CA LEU A 69 -1.02 -6.31 6.47
C LEU A 69 -0.40 -5.71 7.74
N MET A 70 -0.83 -6.18 8.92
CA MET A 70 -0.40 -5.63 10.20
C MET A 70 1.11 -5.79 10.41
N GLY A 71 1.76 -4.72 10.90
CA GLY A 71 3.19 -4.70 11.19
C GLY A 71 4.10 -4.58 9.97
N ARG A 72 3.55 -4.37 8.76
CA ARG A 72 4.31 -4.18 7.52
C ARG A 72 3.89 -2.89 6.83
N ALA A 73 4.86 -2.06 6.43
CA ALA A 73 4.59 -0.85 5.65
C ALA A 73 4.29 -1.17 4.18
N MET A 74 4.96 -2.18 3.62
CA MET A 74 4.84 -2.60 2.22
C MET A 74 4.87 -4.12 2.11
N ARG A 75 4.31 -4.64 1.02
CA ARG A 75 4.36 -6.05 0.67
C ARG A 75 4.35 -6.21 -0.84
N GLU A 76 5.14 -7.15 -1.33
CA GLU A 76 5.05 -7.60 -2.71
C GLU A 76 3.73 -8.34 -2.96
N ILE A 77 3.11 -8.06 -4.10
CA ILE A 77 1.92 -8.75 -4.60
C ILE A 77 2.23 -9.37 -5.95
N SER A 78 1.51 -10.44 -6.29
CA SER A 78 1.65 -11.06 -7.61
C SER A 78 1.13 -10.13 -8.72
N GLU A 79 1.62 -10.31 -9.94
CA GLU A 79 1.12 -9.60 -11.12
C GLU A 79 -0.41 -9.80 -11.31
N GLU A 80 -0.92 -10.98 -10.97
CA GLU A 80 -2.36 -11.27 -11.04
C GLU A 80 -3.17 -10.47 -10.02
N ASP A 81 -2.68 -10.35 -8.78
CA ASP A 81 -3.30 -9.51 -7.76
C ASP A 81 -3.27 -8.03 -8.19
N TYR A 82 -2.15 -7.58 -8.77
CA TYR A 82 -2.03 -6.23 -9.33
C TYR A 82 -3.06 -5.99 -10.43
N LYS A 83 -3.14 -6.86 -11.44
CA LYS A 83 -4.09 -6.73 -12.56
C LYS A 83 -5.55 -6.74 -12.09
N LEU A 84 -5.87 -7.55 -11.09
CA LEU A 84 -7.20 -7.54 -10.47
C LEU A 84 -7.53 -6.17 -9.87
N ILE A 85 -6.60 -5.58 -9.12
CA ILE A 85 -6.76 -4.26 -8.49
C ILE A 85 -6.84 -3.16 -9.56
N GLU A 86 -5.94 -3.19 -10.54
CA GLU A 86 -5.86 -2.20 -11.63
C GLU A 86 -7.15 -2.14 -12.45
N ASN A 87 -7.77 -3.29 -12.73
CA ASN A 87 -9.03 -3.36 -13.48
C ASN A 87 -10.25 -2.86 -12.69
N LEU A 88 -10.15 -2.77 -11.36
CA LEU A 88 -11.25 -2.33 -10.49
C LEU A 88 -11.13 -0.87 -10.06
N LEU A 89 -9.91 -0.34 -10.02
CA LEU A 89 -9.64 1.09 -9.93
C LEU A 89 -10.12 1.81 -11.19
#